data_AF-A0AAV0WEV1-F1
#
_entry.id   AF-A0AAV0WEV1-F1
#
_cell.length_a   1.000
_cell.length_b   1.000
_cell.length_c   1.000
_cell.angle_alpha   90.00
_cell.angle_beta   90.00
_cell.angle_gamma   90.00
#
_symmetry.space_group_name_H-M   'P 1'
#
loop_
_entity.id
_entity.type
_entity.pdbx_description
1 polymer ?
#
loop_
_entity_poly.entity_id
_entity_poly.type
_entity_poly.pdbx_seq_one_letter_code
_entity_poly.pdbx_strand_id
1 'polypeptide(L)'
;MIEHIVFCTNIYIDKIKSNFTRERDVAHTTTREIKGLLGCLYMIGAIKCGHRNARDLWKLDGVGVDIVSCVTSEKRFEFLLRFIRFDDIRGREERKKFDKITHVRWLFESFILQCKQSYSLSEFVTIDEKLQAFRGRCSFRQYIPSKPAKYGIKIFAMVDNISYFTSNMEIYAEKQPDGCIDNSPKNVVHRLIQPIRNTGRNVTIDNWFTSAPLADELLNQKLTLLRTLRKNKTQIPQEFKITKNRPVFSSYFGFSGKKVLVSYKPKNNKIVLLLSTMHNDNLIDSSTGAAKNQT
;
A
#
# COMPACT_ATOMS: atom_id res chain seq x y z
N MET A 1 6.82 18.93 6.39
CA MET A 1 6.53 18.37 5.05
C MET A 1 6.29 19.44 3.99
N ILE A 2 5.30 20.35 4.14
CA ILE A 2 5.00 21.36 3.10
C ILE A 2 6.21 22.26 2.78
N GLU A 3 6.93 22.73 3.79
CA GLU A 3 8.13 23.57 3.60
C GLU A 3 9.22 22.86 2.78
N HIS A 4 9.37 21.55 2.96
CA HIS A 4 10.30 20.74 2.16
C HIS A 4 9.87 20.68 0.68
N ILE A 5 8.57 20.55 0.41
CA ILE A 5 8.03 20.62 -0.95
C ILE A 5 8.35 21.98 -1.58
N VAL A 6 8.13 23.07 -0.84
CA VAL A 6 8.47 24.43 -1.28
C VAL A 6 9.95 24.55 -1.60
N PHE A 7 10.81 24.13 -0.67
CA PHE A 7 12.26 24.16 -0.80
C PHE A 7 12.74 23.40 -2.04
N CYS A 8 12.35 22.13 -2.19
CA CYS A 8 12.76 21.32 -3.34
C CYS A 8 12.19 21.83 -4.67
N THR A 9 10.97 22.38 -4.64
CA THR A 9 10.34 22.95 -5.83
C THR A 9 11.06 24.21 -6.28
N ASN A 10 11.43 25.11 -5.35
CA ASN A 10 12.15 26.35 -5.69
C ASN A 10 13.55 26.09 -6.23
N ILE A 11 14.30 25.13 -5.68
CA ILE A 11 15.59 24.68 -6.27
C ILE A 11 15.40 24.25 -7.73
N TYR A 12 14.31 23.55 -8.03
CA TYR A 12 14.05 23.11 -9.40
C TYR A 12 13.56 24.24 -10.31
N ILE A 13 12.78 25.20 -9.77
CA ILE A 13 12.37 26.41 -10.47
C ILE A 13 13.61 27.21 -10.90
N ASP A 14 14.58 27.40 -10.01
CA ASP A 14 15.85 28.08 -10.34
C ASP A 14 16.58 27.40 -11.49
N LYS A 15 16.62 26.06 -11.50
CA LYS A 15 17.24 25.27 -12.56
C LYS A 15 16.60 25.50 -13.94
N ILE A 16 15.29 25.75 -13.99
CA ILE A 16 14.56 25.92 -15.26
C ILE A 16 14.28 27.38 -15.61
N LYS A 17 14.69 28.34 -14.77
CA LYS A 17 14.37 29.76 -14.89
C LYS A 17 14.76 30.33 -16.26
N SER A 18 15.90 29.90 -16.79
CA SER A 18 16.40 30.31 -18.12
C SER A 18 15.51 29.91 -19.30
N ASN A 19 14.60 28.95 -19.13
CA ASN A 19 13.67 28.53 -20.18
C ASN A 19 12.47 29.47 -20.32
N PHE A 20 12.35 30.50 -19.47
CA PHE A 20 11.22 31.42 -19.44
C PHE A 20 11.68 32.84 -19.74
N THR A 21 10.90 33.57 -20.53
CA THR A 21 11.19 34.98 -20.87
C THR A 21 10.74 35.94 -19.78
N ARG A 22 9.65 35.60 -19.07
CA ARG A 22 9.06 36.45 -18.03
C ARG A 22 9.30 35.84 -16.66
N GLU A 23 9.90 36.62 -15.77
CA GLU A 23 10.20 36.17 -14.41
C GLU A 23 8.94 35.73 -13.64
N ARG A 24 7.82 36.43 -13.82
CA ARG A 24 6.54 36.07 -13.17
C ARG A 24 6.02 34.68 -13.53
N ASP A 25 6.34 34.19 -14.73
CA ASP A 25 5.85 32.88 -15.22
C ASP A 25 6.63 31.72 -14.57
N VAL A 26 7.77 32.03 -13.92
CA VAL A 26 8.67 31.09 -13.24
C VAL A 26 9.02 31.57 -11.82
N ALA A 27 8.09 32.31 -11.20
CA ALA A 27 8.27 32.78 -9.84
C ALA A 27 8.33 31.60 -8.85
N HIS A 28 9.14 31.76 -7.80
CA HIS A 28 9.21 30.81 -6.69
C HIS A 28 7.83 30.55 -6.08
N THR A 29 7.62 29.34 -5.57
CA THR A 29 6.42 28.98 -4.82
C THR A 29 6.58 29.28 -3.35
N THR A 30 5.46 29.45 -2.66
CA THR A 30 5.41 29.63 -1.19
C THR A 30 4.63 28.49 -0.52
N THR A 31 4.73 28.41 0.81
CA THR A 31 3.90 27.50 1.63
C THR A 31 2.41 27.75 1.41
N ARG A 32 2.00 29.02 1.22
CA ARG A 32 0.60 29.39 0.93
C ARG A 32 0.15 28.82 -0.41
N GLU A 33 0.96 28.96 -1.46
CA GLU A 33 0.63 28.41 -2.78
C GLU A 33 0.58 26.89 -2.80
N ILE A 34 1.51 26.20 -2.13
CA ILE A 34 1.47 24.72 -2.05
C ILE A 34 0.26 24.24 -1.25
N LYS A 35 -0.11 24.91 -0.16
CA LYS A 35 -1.37 24.62 0.56
C LYS A 35 -2.59 24.85 -0.33
N GLY A 36 -2.61 25.95 -1.09
CA GLY A 36 -3.67 26.24 -2.07
C GLY A 36 -3.78 25.16 -3.15
N LEU A 37 -2.65 24.73 -3.72
CA LEU A 37 -2.60 23.63 -4.70
C LEU A 37 -3.19 22.34 -4.14
N LEU A 38 -2.80 21.94 -2.93
CA LEU A 38 -3.34 20.75 -2.27
C LEU A 38 -4.85 20.90 -1.99
N GLY A 39 -5.30 22.08 -1.57
CA GLY A 39 -6.71 22.40 -1.41
C GLY A 39 -7.51 22.23 -2.70
N CYS A 40 -7.01 22.77 -3.83
CA CYS A 40 -7.63 22.57 -5.13
C CYS A 40 -7.70 21.08 -5.50
N LEU A 41 -6.62 20.32 -5.30
CA LEU A 41 -6.60 18.88 -5.59
C LEU A 41 -7.62 18.09 -4.75
N TYR A 42 -7.77 18.42 -3.46
CA TYR A 42 -8.79 17.80 -2.63
C TYR A 42 -10.21 18.15 -3.10
N MET A 43 -10.47 19.43 -3.42
CA MET A 43 -11.78 19.85 -3.92
C MET A 43 -12.14 19.17 -5.24
N ILE A 44 -11.22 19.18 -6.22
CA ILE A 44 -11.40 18.52 -7.53
C ILE A 44 -11.68 17.01 -7.34
N GLY A 45 -10.97 16.37 -6.41
CA GLY A 45 -11.18 14.97 -6.06
C GLY A 45 -12.56 14.72 -5.43
N ALA A 46 -12.96 15.56 -4.48
CA ALA A 46 -14.24 15.44 -3.75
C ALA A 46 -15.45 15.54 -4.68
N ILE A 47 -15.40 16.43 -5.68
CA ILE A 47 -16.45 16.59 -6.69
C ILE A 47 -16.29 15.64 -7.90
N LYS A 48 -15.40 14.64 -7.81
CA LYS A 48 -15.14 13.62 -8.83
C LYS A 48 -14.73 14.18 -10.20
N CYS A 49 -14.07 15.33 -10.22
CA CYS A 49 -13.62 16.01 -11.43
C CYS A 49 -12.14 15.74 -11.80
N GLY A 50 -11.49 14.75 -11.16
CA GLY A 50 -10.06 14.44 -11.35
C GLY A 50 -9.66 13.99 -12.76
N HIS A 51 -10.62 13.71 -13.64
CA HIS A 51 -10.39 13.37 -15.05
C HIS A 51 -10.78 14.49 -16.03
N ARG A 52 -11.28 15.64 -15.55
CA ARG A 52 -11.57 16.79 -16.41
C ARG A 52 -10.28 17.52 -16.77
N ASN A 53 -10.28 18.16 -17.94
CA ASN A 53 -9.18 19.02 -18.34
C ASN A 53 -9.10 20.24 -17.40
N ALA A 54 -7.89 20.68 -17.05
CA ALA A 54 -7.70 21.85 -16.20
C ALA A 54 -8.38 23.10 -16.78
N ARG A 55 -8.36 23.30 -18.10
CA ARG A 55 -9.06 24.40 -18.77
C ARG A 55 -10.54 24.45 -18.44
N ASP A 56 -11.20 23.29 -18.42
CA ASP A 56 -12.64 23.22 -18.15
C ASP A 56 -12.96 23.45 -16.66
N LEU A 57 -12.01 23.18 -15.76
CA LEU A 57 -12.17 23.43 -14.33
C LEU A 57 -12.07 24.92 -14.00
N TRP A 58 -11.37 25.71 -14.83
CA TRP A 58 -11.15 27.15 -14.62
C TRP A 58 -12.07 28.07 -15.45
N LYS A 59 -13.06 27.52 -16.17
CA LYS A 59 -14.05 28.34 -16.90
C LYS A 59 -15.02 29.03 -15.92
N LEU A 60 -15.41 30.26 -16.25
CA LEU A 60 -16.41 31.05 -15.51
C LEU A 60 -17.78 31.06 -16.22
N ASP A 61 -18.13 29.94 -16.86
CA ASP A 61 -19.34 29.77 -17.69
C ASP A 61 -20.44 28.98 -16.97
N GLY A 62 -20.31 28.77 -15.66
CA GLY A 62 -21.22 27.95 -14.85
C GLY A 62 -20.91 26.45 -14.85
N VAL A 63 -19.95 25.98 -15.64
CA VAL A 63 -19.53 24.56 -15.71
C VAL A 63 -18.16 24.32 -15.06
N GLY A 64 -17.43 25.39 -14.74
CA GLY A 64 -16.18 25.34 -14.00
C GLY A 64 -16.37 25.11 -12.50
N VAL A 65 -15.26 25.20 -11.77
CA VAL A 65 -15.22 24.99 -10.33
C VAL A 65 -14.75 26.30 -9.68
N ASP A 66 -15.67 27.24 -9.49
CA ASP A 66 -15.35 28.64 -9.11
C ASP A 66 -14.31 28.76 -7.99
N ILE A 67 -14.41 27.91 -6.96
CA ILE A 67 -13.49 27.92 -5.82
C ILE A 67 -12.03 27.68 -6.21
N VAL A 68 -11.73 26.86 -7.23
CA VAL A 68 -10.32 26.63 -7.64
C VAL A 68 -9.74 27.83 -8.37
N SER A 69 -10.58 28.56 -9.11
CA SER A 69 -10.21 29.81 -9.78
C SER A 69 -9.98 30.96 -8.80
N CYS A 70 -10.67 30.97 -7.65
CA CYS A 70 -10.40 31.92 -6.57
C CYS A 70 -9.07 31.68 -5.85
N VAL A 71 -8.55 30.44 -5.87
CA VAL A 71 -7.33 30.07 -5.14
C VAL A 71 -6.06 30.32 -5.95
N THR A 72 -6.08 29.98 -7.25
CA THR A 72 -4.93 30.16 -8.14
C THR A 72 -5.38 30.27 -9.59
N SER A 73 -4.56 30.86 -10.46
CA SER A 73 -4.84 30.88 -11.90
C SER A 73 -4.59 29.50 -12.53
N GLU A 74 -5.29 29.19 -13.63
CA GLU A 74 -5.10 27.95 -14.40
C GLU A 74 -3.62 27.74 -14.77
N LYS A 75 -2.99 28.78 -15.32
CA LYS A 75 -1.58 28.76 -15.73
C LYS A 75 -0.65 28.45 -14.57
N ARG A 76 -0.88 29.04 -13.39
CA ARG A 76 -0.07 28.79 -12.20
C ARG A 76 -0.32 27.39 -11.63
N PHE A 77 -1.55 26.91 -11.66
CA PHE A 77 -1.89 25.53 -11.26
C PHE A 77 -1.16 24.50 -12.13
N GLU A 78 -1.25 24.63 -13.46
CA GLU A 78 -0.55 23.74 -14.40
C GLU A 78 0.98 23.82 -14.24
N PHE A 79 1.52 25.02 -14.06
CA PHE A 79 2.94 25.24 -13.79
C PHE A 79 3.38 24.48 -12.53
N LEU A 80 2.67 24.68 -11.41
CA LEU A 80 3.01 24.02 -10.14
C LEU A 80 2.88 22.50 -10.24
N LEU A 81 1.84 21.96 -10.87
CA LEU A 81 1.70 20.51 -11.08
C LEU A 81 2.85 19.92 -11.91
N ARG A 82 3.34 20.65 -12.91
CA ARG A 82 4.45 20.19 -13.75
C ARG A 82 5.79 20.21 -13.01
N PHE A 83 6.01 21.21 -12.15
CA PHE A 83 7.31 21.49 -11.58
C PHE A 83 7.46 21.19 -10.09
N ILE A 84 6.39 20.78 -9.40
CA ILE A 84 6.45 20.33 -7.99
C ILE A 84 7.51 19.22 -7.82
N ARG A 85 8.35 19.34 -6.80
CA ARG A 85 9.38 18.35 -6.44
C ARG A 85 9.29 18.00 -4.95
N PHE A 86 9.71 16.77 -4.63
CA PHE A 86 9.67 16.21 -3.28
C PHE A 86 11.06 15.82 -2.75
N ASP A 87 12.10 16.12 -3.52
CA ASP A 87 13.49 15.74 -3.24
C ASP A 87 14.46 16.78 -3.82
N ASP A 88 15.54 17.07 -3.09
CA ASP A 88 16.59 18.00 -3.50
C ASP A 88 17.44 17.41 -4.64
N ILE A 89 17.34 18.01 -5.83
CA ILE A 89 18.00 17.51 -7.02
C ILE A 89 19.53 17.46 -6.93
N ARG A 90 20.17 18.28 -6.09
CA ARG A 90 21.64 18.48 -6.08
C ARG A 90 22.43 17.23 -5.68
N GLY A 91 21.86 16.38 -4.82
CA GLY A 91 22.48 15.12 -4.39
C GLY A 91 21.75 13.86 -4.87
N ARG A 92 20.78 14.00 -5.77
CA ARG A 92 19.86 12.91 -6.12
C ARG A 92 20.55 11.75 -6.83
N GLU A 93 21.49 12.02 -7.73
CA GLU A 93 22.14 10.96 -8.52
C GLU A 93 22.93 9.99 -7.64
N GLU A 94 23.56 10.48 -6.56
CA GLU A 94 24.20 9.62 -5.57
C GLU A 94 23.19 8.77 -4.80
N ARG A 95 22.06 9.36 -4.37
CA ARG A 95 21.01 8.60 -3.66
C ARG A 95 20.34 7.55 -4.54
N LYS A 96 20.19 7.81 -5.85
CA LYS A 96 19.64 6.83 -6.81
C LYS A 96 20.46 5.55 -6.90
N LYS A 97 21.77 5.60 -6.61
CA LYS A 97 22.63 4.42 -6.59
C LYS A 97 22.19 3.40 -5.52
N PHE A 98 21.43 3.85 -4.52
CA PHE A 98 20.97 3.02 -3.40
C PHE A 98 19.44 2.94 -3.27
N ASP A 99 18.71 3.91 -3.82
CA ASP A 99 17.25 3.99 -3.65
C ASP A 99 16.54 4.46 -4.93
N LYS A 100 15.84 3.53 -5.57
CA LYS A 100 15.05 3.84 -6.78
C LYS A 100 13.91 4.84 -6.51
N ILE A 101 13.43 4.95 -5.27
CA ILE A 101 12.33 5.85 -4.91
C ILE A 101 12.79 7.17 -4.27
N THR A 102 14.10 7.49 -4.35
CA THR A 102 14.69 8.68 -3.73
C THR A 102 13.94 9.99 -4.00
N HIS A 103 13.32 10.10 -5.19
CA HIS A 103 12.51 11.25 -5.61
C HIS A 103 11.36 11.61 -4.66
N VAL A 104 10.85 10.64 -3.90
CA VAL A 104 9.72 10.81 -2.96
C VAL A 104 10.00 10.22 -1.57
N ARG A 105 11.14 9.53 -1.39
CA ARG A 105 11.54 8.81 -0.18
C ARG A 105 11.27 9.60 1.10
N TRP A 106 11.84 10.80 1.19
CA TRP A 106 11.75 11.63 2.40
C TRP A 106 10.30 11.99 2.73
N LEU A 107 9.52 12.43 1.73
CA LEU A 107 8.13 12.82 1.94
C LEU A 107 7.28 11.62 2.34
N PHE A 108 7.46 10.49 1.65
CA PHE A 108 6.70 9.28 1.88
C PHE A 108 6.94 8.72 3.29
N GLU A 109 8.19 8.66 3.73
CA GLU A 109 8.54 8.20 5.08
C GLU A 109 8.09 9.19 6.16
N SER A 110 8.21 10.50 5.90
CA SER A 110 7.69 11.53 6.81
C SER A 110 6.17 11.41 6.98
N PHE A 111 5.43 11.15 5.90
CA PHE A 111 3.98 10.94 5.95
C PHE A 111 3.64 9.68 6.74
N ILE A 112 4.31 8.56 6.46
CA ILE A 112 4.08 7.29 7.18
C ILE A 112 4.41 7.43 8.67
N LEU A 113 5.46 8.16 9.03
CA LEU A 113 5.81 8.40 10.42
C LEU A 113 4.65 9.08 11.16
N GLN A 114 4.01 10.08 10.53
CA GLN A 114 2.82 10.72 11.09
C GLN A 114 1.65 9.75 11.20
N CYS A 115 1.41 8.91 10.20
CA CYS A 115 0.35 7.87 10.27
C CYS A 115 0.55 6.94 11.47
N LYS A 116 1.79 6.50 11.73
CA LYS A 116 2.12 5.63 12.87
C LYS A 116 1.90 6.30 14.23
N GLN A 117 2.13 7.60 14.32
CA GLN A 117 2.01 8.36 15.57
C GLN A 117 0.59 8.85 15.85
N SER A 118 -0.25 8.98 14.82
CA SER A 118 -1.56 9.63 14.93
C SER A 118 -2.68 8.73 15.45
N TYR A 119 -2.50 7.40 15.44
CA TYR A 119 -3.59 6.47 15.74
C TYR A 119 -3.09 5.18 16.40
N SER A 120 -3.81 4.74 17.44
CA SER A 120 -3.61 3.44 18.06
C SER A 120 -4.49 2.39 17.40
N LEU A 121 -3.89 1.34 16.85
CA LEU A 121 -4.58 0.30 16.11
C LEU A 121 -5.44 -0.60 17.00
N SER A 122 -6.51 -1.17 16.45
CA SER A 122 -7.33 -2.20 17.10
C SER A 122 -6.60 -3.55 17.18
N GLU A 123 -7.28 -4.60 17.64
CA GLU A 123 -6.69 -5.93 17.82
C GLU A 123 -6.31 -6.62 16.51
N PHE A 124 -6.94 -6.23 15.39
CA PHE A 124 -6.82 -6.90 14.11
C PHE A 124 -6.33 -5.94 13.02
N VAL A 125 -5.26 -6.34 12.34
CA VAL A 125 -4.75 -5.62 11.17
C VAL A 125 -4.66 -6.54 9.95
N THR A 126 -4.70 -5.94 8.77
CA THR A 126 -4.54 -6.63 7.50
C THR A 126 -3.37 -6.02 6.72
N ILE A 127 -2.54 -6.87 6.12
CA ILE A 127 -1.50 -6.48 5.17
C ILE A 127 -1.86 -6.99 3.79
N ASP A 128 -1.99 -6.07 2.84
CA ASP A 128 -2.31 -6.38 1.45
C ASP A 128 -1.62 -5.38 0.49
N GLU A 129 -1.69 -5.66 -0.81
CA GLU A 129 -1.24 -4.75 -1.85
C GLU A 129 -2.35 -3.84 -2.41
N LYS A 130 -1.98 -2.57 -2.57
CA LYS A 130 -2.66 -1.60 -3.42
C LYS A 130 -1.83 -1.35 -4.68
N LEU A 131 -2.52 -1.11 -5.79
CA LEU A 131 -1.89 -0.69 -7.05
C LEU A 131 -2.32 0.73 -7.39
N GLN A 132 -1.39 1.69 -7.29
CA GLN A 132 -1.64 3.07 -7.68
C GLN A 132 -1.49 3.19 -9.20
N ALA A 133 -2.59 3.42 -9.92
CA ALA A 133 -2.62 3.47 -11.37
C ALA A 133 -1.60 4.46 -11.94
N PHE A 134 -0.70 3.97 -12.80
CA PHE A 134 0.32 4.78 -13.45
C PHE A 134 0.83 4.09 -14.71
N ARG A 135 0.82 4.79 -15.84
CA ARG A 135 1.28 4.29 -17.15
C ARG A 135 2.53 4.97 -17.67
N GLY A 136 3.06 5.98 -16.98
CA GLY A 136 4.31 6.63 -17.38
C GLY A 136 5.53 5.71 -17.25
N ARG A 137 6.68 6.22 -17.68
CA ARG A 137 7.97 5.55 -17.52
C ARG A 137 8.39 5.57 -16.05
N CYS A 138 8.47 4.41 -15.44
CA CYS A 138 8.93 4.22 -14.06
C CYS A 138 9.57 2.84 -13.96
N SER A 139 10.76 2.76 -13.36
CA SER A 139 11.60 1.55 -13.33
C SER A 139 11.06 0.43 -12.44
N PHE A 140 10.04 0.70 -11.62
CA PHE A 140 9.41 -0.26 -10.72
C PHE A 140 7.89 -0.34 -10.92
N ARG A 141 7.40 0.09 -12.09
CA ARG A 141 5.98 -0.05 -12.47
C ARG A 141 5.63 -1.53 -12.63
N GLN A 142 4.59 -1.97 -11.92
CA GLN A 142 4.07 -3.32 -11.97
C GLN A 142 2.95 -3.48 -13.00
N TYR A 143 2.85 -4.68 -13.58
CA TYR A 143 1.68 -5.14 -14.32
C TYR A 143 0.97 -6.23 -13.50
N ILE A 144 -0.28 -5.99 -13.11
CA ILE A 144 -1.10 -6.94 -12.34
C ILE A 144 -2.43 -7.15 -13.09
N PRO A 145 -2.57 -8.24 -13.86
CA PRO A 145 -3.74 -8.48 -14.72
C PRO A 145 -5.09 -8.45 -14.02
N SER A 146 -5.12 -8.85 -12.74
CA SER A 146 -6.33 -8.99 -11.93
C SER A 146 -6.84 -7.68 -11.33
N LYS A 147 -6.05 -6.60 -11.34
CA LYS A 147 -6.47 -5.29 -10.80
C LYS A 147 -7.13 -4.46 -11.91
N PRO A 148 -8.14 -3.62 -11.59
CA PRO A 148 -8.83 -2.79 -12.60
C PRO A 148 -7.88 -1.92 -13.42
N ALA A 149 -6.98 -1.22 -12.72
CA ALA A 149 -5.83 -0.57 -13.34
C ALA A 149 -4.70 -1.60 -13.49
N LYS A 150 -4.54 -2.19 -14.68
CA LYS A 150 -3.53 -3.26 -14.89
C LYS A 150 -2.08 -2.81 -14.68
N TYR A 151 -1.78 -1.52 -14.80
CA TYR A 151 -0.42 -0.97 -14.66
C TYR A 151 -0.38 0.10 -13.56
N GLY A 152 0.63 0.03 -12.70
CA GLY A 152 0.78 1.02 -11.65
C GLY A 152 1.99 0.81 -10.73
N ILE A 153 2.07 1.62 -9.69
CA ILE A 153 3.05 1.50 -8.61
C ILE A 153 2.42 0.63 -7.51
N LYS A 154 3.05 -0.51 -7.21
CA LYS A 154 2.58 -1.40 -6.15
C LYS A 154 3.02 -0.86 -4.79
N ILE A 155 2.08 -0.81 -3.85
CA ILE A 155 2.27 -0.33 -2.48
C ILE A 155 1.70 -1.39 -1.56
N PHE A 156 2.47 -1.85 -0.59
CA PHE A 156 1.94 -2.66 0.50
C PHE A 156 1.45 -1.75 1.62
N ALA A 157 0.32 -2.09 2.23
CA ALA A 157 -0.28 -1.30 3.30
C ALA A 157 -0.68 -2.20 4.47
N MET A 158 -0.41 -1.74 5.68
CA MET A 158 -0.95 -2.31 6.92
C MET A 158 -2.11 -1.44 7.40
N VAL A 159 -3.30 -2.04 7.44
CA VAL A 159 -4.57 -1.35 7.67
C VAL A 159 -5.26 -1.95 8.88
N ASP A 160 -5.85 -1.09 9.70
CA ASP A 160 -6.70 -1.46 10.82
C ASP A 160 -8.04 -2.04 10.34
N ASN A 161 -8.50 -3.13 10.94
CA ASN A 161 -9.71 -3.78 10.45
C ASN A 161 -11.01 -3.08 10.88
N ILE A 162 -11.01 -2.30 11.97
CA ILE A 162 -12.21 -1.64 12.50
C ILE A 162 -12.35 -0.24 11.90
N SER A 163 -11.31 0.57 11.97
CA SER A 163 -11.33 1.97 11.51
C SER A 163 -10.96 2.14 10.03
N TYR A 164 -10.45 1.09 9.39
CA TYR A 164 -9.85 1.15 8.05
C TYR A 164 -8.66 2.12 7.95
N PHE A 165 -8.08 2.52 9.09
CA PHE A 165 -6.96 3.43 9.14
C PHE A 165 -5.68 2.73 8.63
N THR A 166 -4.97 3.38 7.70
CA THR A 166 -3.70 2.88 7.17
C THR A 166 -2.54 3.39 8.02
N SER A 167 -1.96 2.53 8.85
CA SER A 167 -0.88 2.93 9.78
C SER A 167 0.50 2.88 9.14
N ASN A 168 0.77 1.92 8.26
CA ASN A 168 2.08 1.77 7.63
C ASN A 168 1.93 1.42 6.15
N MET A 169 2.86 1.88 5.33
CA MET A 169 2.90 1.59 3.89
C MET A 169 4.33 1.44 3.40
N GLU A 170 4.51 0.71 2.30
CA GLU A 170 5.80 0.57 1.65
C GLU A 170 5.64 0.49 0.12
N ILE A 171 6.35 1.35 -0.61
CA ILE A 171 6.40 1.28 -2.08
C ILE A 171 7.26 0.09 -2.48
N TYR A 172 6.69 -0.84 -3.24
CA TYR A 172 7.43 -1.98 -3.74
C TYR A 172 8.22 -1.59 -4.99
N ALA A 173 9.52 -1.41 -4.81
CA ALA A 173 10.43 -0.95 -5.86
C ALA A 173 11.25 -2.10 -6.50
N GLU A 174 10.69 -3.31 -6.52
CA GLU A 174 11.29 -4.56 -7.07
C GLU A 174 12.73 -4.80 -6.60
N LYS A 175 13.64 -5.17 -7.51
CA LYS A 175 15.06 -5.32 -7.24
C LYS A 175 15.68 -3.93 -7.02
N GLN A 176 16.10 -3.64 -5.79
CA GLN A 176 16.95 -2.49 -5.49
C GLN A 176 18.40 -2.77 -5.94
N PRO A 177 19.25 -1.74 -6.06
CA PRO A 177 20.68 -1.92 -6.27
C PRO A 177 21.32 -2.84 -5.21
N ASP A 178 22.47 -3.44 -5.51
CA ASP A 178 23.12 -4.37 -4.58
C ASP A 178 23.53 -3.65 -3.27
N GLY A 179 23.38 -4.34 -2.13
CA GLY A 179 23.60 -3.77 -0.80
C GLY A 179 22.42 -2.98 -0.21
N CYS A 180 21.26 -2.98 -0.87
CA CYS A 180 20.07 -2.24 -0.45
C CYS A 180 19.01 -3.13 0.26
N ILE A 181 17.86 -2.52 0.58
CA ILE A 181 16.75 -3.18 1.31
C ILE A 181 16.28 -4.44 0.57
N ASP A 182 16.28 -5.57 1.29
CA ASP A 182 15.71 -6.82 0.79
C ASP A 182 14.17 -6.72 0.69
N ASN A 183 13.67 -6.86 -0.53
CA ASN A 183 12.26 -6.83 -0.88
C ASN A 183 11.63 -8.23 -0.93
N SER A 184 12.27 -9.23 -0.31
CA SER A 184 11.65 -10.52 -0.06
C SER A 184 10.33 -10.35 0.72
N PRO A 185 9.29 -11.14 0.41
CA PRO A 185 7.98 -10.97 1.03
C PRO A 185 8.02 -11.01 2.57
N LYS A 186 8.91 -11.84 3.13
CA LYS A 186 9.15 -11.96 4.58
C LYS A 186 9.63 -10.63 5.18
N ASN A 187 10.62 -10.01 4.56
CA ASN A 187 11.24 -8.78 5.08
C ASN A 187 10.33 -7.56 4.90
N VAL A 188 9.51 -7.53 3.85
CA VAL A 188 8.44 -6.54 3.71
C VAL A 188 7.44 -6.64 4.87
N VAL A 189 6.96 -7.85 5.21
CA VAL A 189 6.05 -8.03 6.36
C VAL A 189 6.69 -7.55 7.65
N HIS A 190 7.95 -7.91 7.92
CA HIS A 190 8.66 -7.48 9.12
C HIS A 190 8.76 -5.96 9.25
N ARG A 191 8.96 -5.24 8.14
CA ARG A 191 8.99 -3.76 8.14
C ARG A 191 7.61 -3.16 8.34
N LEU A 192 6.58 -3.78 7.76
CA LEU A 192 5.20 -3.31 7.90
C LEU A 192 4.66 -3.47 9.33
N ILE A 193 4.93 -4.62 9.97
CA ILE A 193 4.46 -4.91 11.35
C ILE A 193 5.29 -4.23 12.44
N GLN A 194 6.39 -3.56 12.10
CA GLN A 194 7.27 -2.92 13.09
C GLN A 194 6.52 -2.08 14.14
N PRO A 195 5.48 -1.30 13.79
CA PRO A 195 4.74 -0.48 14.76
C PRO A 195 3.89 -1.29 15.77
N ILE A 196 3.58 -2.55 15.49
CA ILE A 196 2.70 -3.39 16.32
C ILE A 196 3.43 -4.57 16.98
N ARG A 197 4.75 -4.67 16.84
CA ARG A 197 5.51 -5.76 17.48
C ARG A 197 5.29 -5.76 18.99
N ASN A 198 5.19 -6.95 19.55
CA ASN A 198 5.03 -7.21 20.98
C ASN A 198 3.70 -6.74 21.58
N THR A 199 2.66 -6.53 20.76
CA THR A 199 1.38 -5.97 21.23
C THR A 199 0.24 -6.96 21.37
N GLY A 200 0.41 -8.23 20.96
CA GLY A 200 -0.65 -9.24 21.04
C GLY A 200 -1.68 -9.17 19.91
N ARG A 201 -1.50 -8.29 18.92
CA ARG A 201 -2.41 -8.13 17.78
C ARG A 201 -2.35 -9.32 16.80
N ASN A 202 -3.45 -9.54 16.09
CA ASN A 202 -3.52 -10.48 15.00
C ASN A 202 -3.29 -9.80 13.64
N VAL A 203 -2.46 -10.42 12.82
CA VAL A 203 -2.14 -9.95 11.46
C VAL A 203 -2.77 -10.90 10.45
N THR A 204 -3.60 -10.36 9.56
CA THR A 204 -4.11 -11.09 8.39
C THR A 204 -3.29 -10.73 7.16
N ILE A 205 -2.75 -11.71 6.44
CA ILE A 205 -1.91 -11.46 5.25
C ILE A 205 -2.32 -12.31 4.06
N ASP A 206 -2.12 -11.79 2.85
CA ASP A 206 -2.33 -12.57 1.63
C ASP A 206 -1.26 -13.66 1.40
N ASN A 207 -1.60 -14.62 0.54
CA ASN A 207 -0.82 -15.77 0.14
C ASN A 207 0.53 -15.44 -0.56
N TRP A 208 0.78 -14.19 -0.96
CA TRP A 208 2.05 -13.78 -1.55
C TRP A 208 3.20 -13.78 -0.53
N PHE A 209 2.91 -13.49 0.75
CA PHE A 209 3.93 -13.21 1.77
C PHE A 209 4.65 -14.44 2.38
N THR A 210 4.73 -15.57 1.69
CA THR A 210 4.61 -16.86 2.39
C THR A 210 5.86 -17.71 2.60
N SER A 211 6.09 -18.06 3.88
CA SER A 211 6.74 -19.29 4.37
C SER A 211 6.10 -19.71 5.71
N ALA A 212 6.13 -21.00 6.09
CA ALA A 212 5.71 -21.44 7.43
C ALA A 212 6.56 -20.79 8.57
N PRO A 213 7.88 -20.61 8.40
CA PRO A 213 8.71 -19.87 9.37
C PRO A 213 8.21 -18.47 9.73
N LEU A 214 7.57 -17.75 8.81
CA LEU A 214 7.03 -16.42 9.10
C LEU A 214 6.01 -16.48 10.26
N ALA A 215 5.20 -17.54 10.34
CA ALA A 215 4.23 -17.68 11.43
C ALA A 215 4.92 -17.80 12.81
N ASP A 216 6.02 -18.54 12.87
CA ASP A 216 6.83 -18.69 14.08
C ASP A 216 7.56 -17.38 14.43
N GLU A 217 8.07 -16.67 13.42
CA GLU A 217 8.70 -15.36 13.60
C GLU A 217 7.72 -14.30 14.15
N LEU A 218 6.46 -14.28 13.69
CA LEU A 218 5.43 -13.38 14.26
C LEU A 218 5.07 -13.76 15.70
N LEU A 219 4.95 -15.06 16.00
CA LEU A 219 4.68 -15.52 17.37
C LEU A 219 5.78 -15.09 18.34
N ASN A 220 7.04 -15.14 17.92
CA ASN A 220 8.18 -14.63 18.71
C ASN A 220 8.11 -13.11 18.96
N GLN A 221 7.37 -12.37 18.13
CA GLN A 221 7.11 -10.94 18.29
C GLN A 221 5.76 -10.67 18.96
N LYS A 222 5.18 -11.65 19.68
CA LYS A 222 3.82 -11.61 20.28
C LYS A 222 2.76 -11.11 19.30
N LEU A 223 2.81 -11.58 18.06
CA LEU A 223 1.79 -11.35 17.04
C LEU A 223 1.23 -12.70 16.60
N THR A 224 -0.08 -12.73 16.38
CA THR A 224 -0.72 -13.90 15.77
C THR A 224 -0.94 -13.65 14.28
N LEU A 225 -1.11 -14.74 13.54
CA LEU A 225 -1.22 -14.75 12.08
C LEU A 225 -2.46 -15.52 11.66
N LEU A 226 -3.22 -14.93 10.74
CA LEU A 226 -4.25 -15.61 9.97
C LEU A 226 -3.97 -15.44 8.48
N ARG A 227 -3.98 -16.53 7.71
CA ARG A 227 -3.76 -16.42 6.25
C ARG A 227 -4.26 -17.62 5.47
N THR A 228 -4.38 -17.44 4.16
CA THR A 228 -4.50 -18.55 3.21
C THR A 228 -3.14 -19.15 2.83
N LEU A 229 -3.12 -20.44 2.51
CA LEU A 229 -1.96 -21.16 1.98
C LEU A 229 -2.18 -21.61 0.54
N ARG A 230 -1.13 -21.48 -0.29
CA ARG A 230 -1.10 -22.13 -1.60
C ARG A 230 -0.82 -23.63 -1.43
N LYS A 231 -1.55 -24.48 -2.17
CA LYS A 231 -1.43 -25.95 -2.10
C LYS A 231 -0.03 -26.48 -2.41
N ASN A 232 0.77 -25.72 -3.15
CA ASN A 232 2.11 -26.11 -3.60
C ASN A 232 3.19 -25.98 -2.51
N LYS A 233 2.86 -25.56 -1.28
CA LYS A 233 3.84 -25.51 -0.19
C LYS A 233 4.15 -26.93 0.30
N THR A 234 5.44 -27.22 0.44
CA THR A 234 5.96 -28.54 0.83
C THR A 234 5.63 -28.89 2.28
N GLN A 235 5.42 -27.89 3.14
CA GLN A 235 5.09 -28.08 4.55
C GLN A 235 3.65 -28.54 4.80
N ILE A 236 2.79 -28.57 3.77
CA ILE A 236 1.40 -29.00 3.90
C ILE A 236 1.34 -30.53 3.69
N PRO A 237 0.81 -31.30 4.67
CA PRO A 237 0.62 -32.74 4.52
C PRO A 237 -0.28 -33.09 3.32
N GLN A 238 -0.08 -34.27 2.72
CA GLN A 238 -0.78 -34.64 1.49
C GLN A 238 -2.28 -34.86 1.71
N GLU A 239 -2.66 -35.30 2.90
CA GLU A 239 -4.01 -35.53 3.39
C GLU A 239 -4.86 -34.24 3.30
N PHE A 240 -4.23 -33.10 3.56
CA PHE A 240 -4.88 -31.78 3.48
C PHE A 240 -5.11 -31.32 2.05
N LYS A 241 -4.47 -31.96 1.06
CA LYS A 241 -4.55 -31.62 -0.37
C LYS A 241 -5.59 -32.46 -1.12
N ILE A 242 -6.10 -33.53 -0.51
CA ILE A 242 -7.02 -34.46 -1.14
C ILE A 242 -8.36 -33.80 -1.46
N THR A 243 -8.84 -34.03 -2.69
CA THR A 243 -10.14 -33.54 -3.19
C THR A 243 -11.09 -34.68 -3.57
N LYS A 244 -10.56 -35.81 -4.06
CA LYS A 244 -11.32 -37.01 -4.43
C LYS A 244 -11.93 -37.63 -3.18
N ASN A 245 -13.14 -38.17 -3.30
CA ASN A 245 -13.88 -38.89 -2.23
C ASN A 245 -14.11 -38.10 -0.93
N ARG A 246 -13.83 -36.79 -0.93
CA ARG A 246 -14.05 -35.91 0.21
C ARG A 246 -15.40 -35.21 0.08
N PRO A 247 -16.27 -35.18 1.09
CA PRO A 247 -17.55 -34.47 1.01
C PRO A 247 -17.36 -32.96 0.82
N VAL A 248 -18.24 -32.33 0.03
CA VAL A 248 -18.31 -30.86 -0.04
C VAL A 248 -18.72 -30.33 1.34
N PHE A 249 -18.14 -29.20 1.70
CA PHE A 249 -18.24 -28.51 2.99
C PHE A 249 -17.64 -29.25 4.20
N SER A 250 -16.82 -30.27 3.96
CA SER A 250 -15.99 -30.87 5.01
C SER A 250 -14.76 -30.03 5.32
N SER A 251 -14.29 -30.10 6.58
CA SER A 251 -13.05 -29.49 7.06
C SER A 251 -12.13 -30.53 7.70
N TYR A 252 -10.83 -30.42 7.46
CA TYR A 252 -9.78 -31.15 8.17
C TYR A 252 -8.93 -30.17 8.96
N PHE A 253 -8.54 -30.56 10.17
CA PHE A 253 -7.76 -29.74 11.09
C PHE A 253 -6.45 -30.45 11.42
N GLY A 254 -5.36 -29.70 11.37
CA GLY A 254 -4.02 -30.17 11.73
C GLY A 254 -3.41 -29.22 12.74
N PHE A 255 -2.86 -29.78 13.81
CA PHE A 255 -2.33 -29.02 14.94
C PHE A 255 -0.82 -29.24 15.06
N SER A 256 -0.06 -28.16 15.22
CA SER A 256 1.39 -28.22 15.45
C SER A 256 1.81 -27.06 16.35
N GLY A 257 2.00 -27.34 17.64
CA GLY A 257 2.24 -26.30 18.64
C GLY A 257 1.09 -25.29 18.68
N LYS A 258 1.41 -24.00 18.51
CA LYS A 258 0.41 -22.91 18.42
C LYS A 258 -0.16 -22.69 17.02
N LYS A 259 0.10 -23.60 16.07
CA LYS A 259 -0.33 -23.47 14.67
C LYS A 259 -1.48 -24.42 14.39
N VAL A 260 -2.54 -23.90 13.77
CA VAL A 260 -3.68 -24.65 13.26
C VAL A 260 -3.71 -24.51 11.75
N LEU A 261 -3.65 -25.64 11.06
CA LEU A 261 -3.88 -25.76 9.63
C LEU A 261 -5.30 -26.26 9.40
N VAL A 262 -6.08 -25.53 8.60
CA VAL A 262 -7.42 -25.95 8.18
C VAL A 262 -7.40 -26.20 6.68
N SER A 263 -7.90 -27.36 6.25
CA SER A 263 -8.27 -27.62 4.86
C SER A 263 -9.78 -27.66 4.78
N TYR A 264 -10.40 -26.77 4.01
CA TYR A 264 -11.84 -26.72 3.80
C TYR A 264 -12.17 -27.01 2.33
N LYS A 265 -13.20 -27.82 2.07
CA LYS A 265 -13.66 -28.14 0.71
C LYS A 265 -14.96 -27.36 0.39
N PRO A 266 -14.90 -26.13 -0.15
CA PRO A 266 -16.11 -25.35 -0.44
C PRO A 266 -16.94 -25.91 -1.60
N LYS A 267 -16.31 -26.64 -2.53
CA LYS A 267 -16.97 -27.25 -3.70
C LYS A 267 -16.14 -28.36 -4.32
N ASN A 268 -16.73 -29.08 -5.28
CA ASN A 268 -16.03 -30.14 -6.03
C ASN A 268 -14.71 -29.63 -6.61
N ASN A 269 -13.67 -30.46 -6.47
CA ASN A 269 -12.31 -30.23 -6.95
C ASN A 269 -11.60 -28.96 -6.42
N LYS A 270 -12.14 -28.28 -5.40
CA LYS A 270 -11.51 -27.12 -4.76
C LYS A 270 -11.31 -27.33 -3.27
N ILE A 271 -10.16 -26.92 -2.77
CA ILE A 271 -9.88 -26.81 -1.34
C ILE A 271 -9.29 -25.43 -1.07
N VAL A 272 -9.60 -24.91 0.12
CA VAL A 272 -9.03 -23.70 0.69
C VAL A 272 -8.22 -24.14 1.90
N LEU A 273 -6.98 -23.66 1.98
CA LEU A 273 -6.09 -23.95 3.09
C LEU A 273 -5.89 -22.68 3.89
N LEU A 274 -6.04 -22.75 5.21
CA LEU A 274 -5.86 -21.64 6.14
C LEU A 274 -4.82 -22.03 7.18
N LEU A 275 -3.91 -21.11 7.49
CA LEU A 275 -3.01 -21.23 8.64
C LEU A 275 -3.39 -20.15 9.64
N SER A 276 -3.60 -20.56 10.88
CA SER A 276 -3.87 -19.71 12.01
C SER A 276 -2.85 -19.97 13.11
N THR A 277 -2.40 -18.90 13.77
CA THR A 277 -1.72 -18.98 15.08
C THR A 277 -2.48 -18.29 16.21
N MET A 278 -3.68 -17.79 15.89
CA MET A 278 -4.60 -17.18 16.84
C MET A 278 -5.51 -18.21 17.51
N HIS A 279 -6.12 -19.08 16.69
CA HIS A 279 -7.02 -20.14 17.14
C HIS A 279 -6.25 -21.38 17.60
N ASN A 280 -6.85 -22.15 18.51
CA ASN A 280 -6.29 -23.36 19.12
C ASN A 280 -7.26 -24.56 19.18
N ASP A 281 -8.45 -24.45 18.59
CA ASP A 281 -9.47 -25.50 18.54
C ASP A 281 -9.86 -25.87 17.10
N ASN A 282 -10.80 -26.81 16.95
CA ASN A 282 -11.43 -27.23 15.70
C ASN A 282 -12.93 -26.89 15.65
N LEU A 283 -13.38 -25.86 16.39
CA LEU A 283 -14.79 -25.51 16.42
C LEU A 283 -15.24 -25.02 15.04
N ILE A 284 -16.40 -25.50 14.62
CA ILE A 284 -17.08 -25.03 13.41
C ILE A 284 -18.36 -24.35 13.83
N ASP A 285 -18.57 -23.15 13.29
CA ASP A 285 -19.80 -22.38 13.51
C ASP A 285 -21.02 -23.15 12.96
N SER A 286 -21.93 -23.51 13.86
CA SER A 286 -23.16 -24.24 13.55
C SER A 286 -24.23 -23.37 12.88
N SER A 287 -24.12 -22.04 12.99
CA SER A 287 -25.09 -21.09 12.43
C SER A 287 -24.92 -20.87 10.93
N THR A 288 -23.73 -21.15 10.38
CA THR A 288 -23.40 -20.96 8.95
C THR A 288 -23.65 -22.23 8.12
N GLY A 289 -24.78 -22.91 8.35
CA GLY A 289 -25.58 -23.71 7.40
C GLY A 289 -24.95 -24.82 6.52
N ALA A 290 -23.64 -25.02 6.50
CA ALA A 290 -22.96 -25.90 5.53
C ALA A 290 -22.09 -27.00 6.17
N ALA A 291 -21.99 -27.12 7.49
CA ALA A 291 -20.98 -27.97 8.12
C ALA A 291 -21.29 -29.49 8.10
N LYS A 292 -20.26 -30.31 7.80
CA LYS A 292 -20.09 -31.67 8.34
C LYS A 292 -18.65 -31.84 8.87
N ASN A 293 -18.51 -32.20 10.15
CA ASN A 293 -17.23 -32.61 10.74
C ASN A 293 -16.81 -33.96 10.16
N GLN A 294 -15.56 -34.07 9.71
CA GLN A 294 -14.89 -35.36 9.52
C GLN A 294 -13.52 -35.24 10.18
N THR A 295 -13.42 -35.88 11.35
CA THR A 295 -12.18 -36.13 12.10
C THR A 295 -11.17 -36.89 11.27
#